data_AF-A0AAW2M0M2-F1
#
_entry.id   AF-A0AAW2M0M2-F1
#
_cell.length_a   1.000
_cell.length_b   1.000
_cell.length_c   1.000
_cell.angle_alpha   90.00
_cell.angle_beta   90.00
_cell.angle_gamma   90.00
#
_symmetry.space_group_name_H-M   'P 1'
#
loop_
_entity.id
_entity.type
_entity.pdbx_description
1 polymer ?
#
loop_
_entity_poly.entity_id
_entity_poly.type
_entity_poly.pdbx_seq_one_letter_code
_entity_poly.pdbx_strand_id
1 'polypeptide(L)'
;MIGLKSLVLRLKCCLSLPDGYGSEHKWTKKNIFWELEYWSNHLIRYYLDVMHVEKNVLCNIFNTVMNIKGKTKDNLNAQKDLKIICNRSKLVVDERRPNVMPKSLYTLTKEQKMRICEWISHLKFPDGYASNLARRVDMKEMRQLA
;
A
#
# COMPACT_ATOMS: atom_id res chain seq x y z
N MET A 1 -3.95 2.30 21.42
CA MET A 1 -2.72 2.83 20.80
C MET A 1 -1.65 1.74 20.84
N ILE A 2 -1.65 0.84 19.86
CA ILE A 2 -0.55 -0.11 19.67
C ILE A 2 0.53 0.66 18.91
N GLY A 3 1.71 0.76 19.54
CA GLY A 3 2.75 1.71 19.18
C GLY A 3 3.28 1.53 17.75
N LEU A 4 3.08 2.57 16.94
CA LEU A 4 3.74 2.78 15.64
C LEU A 4 5.28 2.77 15.69
N LYS A 5 5.89 2.74 16.89
CA LYS A 5 7.33 2.48 17.07
C LYS A 5 7.77 1.10 16.56
N SER A 6 6.86 0.12 16.44
CA SER A 6 7.18 -1.23 15.96
C SER A 6 7.42 -1.32 14.45
N LEU A 7 6.87 -0.39 13.66
CA LEU A 7 6.96 -0.45 12.18
C LEU A 7 8.27 0.14 11.63
N VAL A 8 8.89 1.11 12.31
CA VAL A 8 10.12 1.77 11.83
C VAL A 8 11.36 0.86 12.01
N LEU A 9 11.30 -0.16 12.87
CA LEU A 9 12.37 -1.16 13.03
C LEU A 9 12.33 -2.31 12.01
N ARG A 10 11.31 -2.39 11.15
CA ARG A 10 10.93 -3.66 10.49
C ARG A 10 11.21 -3.76 8.99
N LEU A 11 12.11 -2.95 8.44
CA LEU A 11 12.73 -3.23 7.13
C LEU A 11 13.94 -4.20 7.23
N LYS A 12 14.30 -4.66 8.44
CA LYS A 12 15.31 -5.72 8.65
C LYS A 12 14.78 -7.16 8.53
N CYS A 13 13.49 -7.36 8.27
CA CYS A 13 12.79 -8.66 8.35
C CYS A 13 13.13 -9.66 7.19
N CYS A 14 14.11 -9.38 6.33
CA CYS A 14 14.54 -10.33 5.30
C CYS A 14 15.86 -11.05 5.60
N LEU A 15 16.51 -10.81 6.75
CA LEU A 15 17.88 -11.31 7.00
C LEU A 15 18.04 -12.29 8.18
N SER A 16 17.01 -12.52 9.01
CA SER A 16 17.09 -13.51 10.09
C SER A 16 16.37 -14.79 9.72
N LEU A 17 17.11 -15.91 9.75
CA LEU A 17 16.56 -17.25 9.55
C LEU A 17 15.56 -17.59 10.66
N PRO A 18 14.49 -18.35 10.37
CA PRO A 18 13.54 -18.76 11.39
C PRO A 18 14.20 -19.71 12.42
N ASP A 19 13.75 -19.61 13.67
CA ASP A 19 14.20 -20.51 14.74
C ASP A 19 14.03 -21.97 14.32
N GLY A 20 15.07 -22.81 14.51
CA GLY A 20 15.06 -24.21 14.09
C GLY A 20 15.55 -24.48 12.66
N TYR A 21 15.96 -23.45 11.90
CA TYR A 21 16.58 -23.63 10.58
C TYR A 21 17.88 -24.47 10.65
N GLY A 22 17.94 -25.54 9.85
CA GLY A 22 19.08 -26.44 9.76
C GLY A 22 19.02 -27.66 10.70
N SER A 23 18.22 -27.59 11.76
CA SER A 23 18.03 -28.69 12.73
C SER A 23 16.65 -29.34 12.59
N GLU A 24 15.58 -28.55 12.73
CA GLU A 24 14.19 -29.05 12.68
C GLU A 24 13.57 -28.91 11.29
N HIS A 25 13.95 -27.86 10.56
CA HIS A 25 13.42 -27.61 9.22
C HIS A 25 14.38 -26.85 8.30
N LYS A 26 14.12 -26.85 7.00
CA LYS A 26 14.88 -26.10 5.99
C LYS A 26 14.18 -24.83 5.48
N TRP A 27 13.10 -24.39 6.14
CA TRP A 27 12.38 -23.17 5.77
C TRP A 27 13.25 -21.94 6.00
N THR A 28 13.52 -21.19 4.94
CA THR A 28 14.36 -19.98 4.95
C THR A 28 13.56 -18.71 5.18
N LYS A 29 12.23 -18.76 5.04
CA LYS A 29 11.34 -17.60 5.15
C LYS A 29 10.19 -17.88 6.10
N LYS A 30 9.95 -16.93 7.00
CA LYS A 30 8.75 -16.86 7.86
C LYS A 30 7.91 -15.68 7.40
N ASN A 31 6.60 -15.87 7.28
CA ASN A 31 5.70 -14.77 6.90
C ASN A 31 5.62 -13.72 8.02
N ILE A 32 5.67 -12.43 7.66
CA ILE A 32 5.57 -11.29 8.60
C ILE A 32 4.33 -11.33 9.49
N PHE A 33 3.26 -11.99 9.05
CA PHE A 33 2.03 -12.10 9.82
C PHE A 33 2.24 -12.81 11.16
N TRP A 34 3.21 -13.73 11.24
CA TRP A 34 3.56 -14.44 12.48
C TRP A 34 4.17 -13.55 13.56
N GLU A 35 4.57 -12.32 13.22
CA GLU A 35 5.14 -11.36 14.16
C GLU A 35 4.11 -10.35 14.70
N LEU A 36 2.84 -10.44 14.26
CA LEU A 36 1.77 -9.57 14.73
C LEU A 36 1.17 -10.15 16.01
N GLU A 37 1.06 -9.32 17.05
CA GLU A 37 0.60 -9.73 18.40
C GLU A 37 -0.79 -10.37 18.39
N TYR A 38 -1.66 -9.98 17.45
CA TYR A 38 -3.00 -10.52 17.32
C TYR A 38 -3.06 -11.84 16.52
N TRP A 39 -1.98 -12.26 15.88
CA TRP A 39 -1.93 -13.43 15.01
C TRP A 39 -2.09 -14.75 15.77
N SER A 40 -1.63 -14.77 17.03
CA SER A 40 -1.86 -15.86 17.97
C SER A 40 -3.35 -16.07 18.26
N ASN A 41 -4.13 -14.98 18.28
CA ASN A 41 -5.55 -14.96 18.66
C ASN A 41 -6.49 -15.36 17.51
N HIS A 42 -5.98 -15.57 16.29
CA HIS A 42 -6.79 -16.00 15.16
C HIS A 42 -6.97 -17.53 15.18
N LEU A 43 -8.19 -17.97 15.47
CA LEU A 43 -8.57 -19.40 15.49
C LEU A 43 -8.39 -20.08 14.12
N ILE A 44 -8.48 -19.32 13.04
CA ILE A 44 -8.46 -19.83 11.66
C ILE A 44 -7.52 -18.95 10.81
N ARG A 45 -6.23 -19.29 10.78
CA ARG A 45 -5.20 -18.51 10.06
C ARG A 45 -5.27 -18.66 8.53
N TYR A 46 -5.98 -19.67 8.03
CA TYR A 46 -6.08 -19.99 6.61
C TYR A 46 -7.27 -19.33 5.90
N TYR A 47 -8.15 -18.62 6.62
CA TYR A 47 -9.28 -17.88 6.04
C TYR A 47 -8.94 -16.41 5.74
N LEU A 48 -7.66 -16.09 5.60
CA LEU A 48 -7.27 -14.83 4.99
C LEU A 48 -7.61 -14.92 3.53
N ASP A 49 -8.67 -14.22 3.15
CA ASP A 49 -9.02 -14.00 1.76
C ASP A 49 -7.94 -13.11 1.13
N VAL A 50 -6.87 -13.76 0.69
CA VAL A 50 -5.69 -13.13 0.09
C VAL A 50 -6.13 -12.25 -1.07
N MET A 51 -7.10 -12.70 -1.86
CA MET A 51 -7.63 -11.93 -2.99
C MET A 51 -8.24 -10.60 -2.52
N HIS A 52 -9.08 -10.61 -1.49
CA HIS A 52 -9.67 -9.37 -0.97
C HIS A 52 -8.66 -8.48 -0.26
N VAL A 53 -7.72 -9.06 0.49
CA VAL A 53 -6.66 -8.29 1.18
C VAL A 53 -5.73 -7.65 0.16
N GLU A 54 -5.21 -8.40 -0.80
CA GLU A 54 -4.35 -7.89 -1.86
C GLU A 54 -5.06 -6.86 -2.72
N LYS A 55 -6.30 -7.12 -3.11
CA LYS A 55 -7.12 -6.15 -3.85
C LYS A 55 -7.26 -4.84 -3.06
N ASN A 56 -7.60 -4.91 -1.78
CA ASN A 56 -7.75 -3.72 -0.95
C ASN A 56 -6.43 -2.95 -0.80
N VAL A 57 -5.31 -3.65 -0.56
CA VAL A 57 -3.99 -3.02 -0.43
C VAL A 57 -3.57 -2.38 -1.76
N LEU A 58 -3.65 -3.11 -2.86
CA LEU A 58 -3.28 -2.61 -4.19
C LEU A 58 -4.17 -1.44 -4.64
N CYS A 59 -5.50 -1.53 -4.45
CA CYS A 59 -6.40 -0.42 -4.77
C CYS A 59 -6.08 0.83 -3.93
N ASN A 60 -5.75 0.68 -2.64
CA ASN A 60 -5.37 1.82 -1.80
C ASN A 60 -4.05 2.45 -2.26
N ILE A 61 -3.03 1.64 -2.56
CA ILE A 61 -1.75 2.11 -3.11
C ILE A 61 -1.98 2.85 -4.43
N PHE A 62 -2.74 2.24 -5.35
CA PHE A 62 -3.04 2.83 -6.65
C PHE A 62 -3.78 4.17 -6.51
N ASN A 63 -4.82 4.24 -5.66
CA ASN A 63 -5.56 5.48 -5.40
C ASN A 63 -4.68 6.59 -4.81
N THR A 64 -3.67 6.21 -4.02
CA THR A 64 -2.74 7.13 -3.37
C THR A 64 -1.73 7.68 -4.38
N VAL A 65 -1.14 6.83 -5.22
CA VAL A 65 -0.20 7.23 -6.30
C VAL A 65 -0.88 8.08 -7.37
N MET A 66 -2.11 7.70 -7.74
CA MET A 66 -2.95 8.48 -8.67
C MET A 66 -3.56 9.72 -8.02
N ASN A 67 -3.41 9.92 -6.70
CA ASN A 67 -3.98 11.02 -5.92
C ASN A 67 -5.45 11.32 -6.28
N ILE A 68 -6.29 10.30 -6.18
CA ILE A 68 -7.72 10.41 -6.48
C ILE A 68 -8.43 11.00 -5.25
N LYS A 69 -9.04 12.18 -5.42
CA LYS A 69 -9.78 12.86 -4.35
C LYS A 69 -10.86 11.94 -3.76
N GLY A 70 -10.90 11.84 -2.44
CA GLY A 70 -11.89 11.03 -1.70
C GLY A 70 -11.60 9.53 -1.63
N LYS A 71 -10.64 9.00 -2.41
CA LYS A 71 -10.21 7.59 -2.35
C LYS A 71 -8.79 7.39 -1.80
N THR A 72 -7.97 8.43 -1.82
CA THR A 72 -6.62 8.38 -1.26
C THR A 72 -6.65 8.22 0.26
N LYS A 73 -5.71 7.43 0.80
CA LYS A 73 -5.47 7.32 2.24
C LYS A 73 -4.52 8.40 2.76
N ASP A 74 -3.90 9.17 1.86
CA ASP A 74 -3.12 10.36 2.22
C ASP A 74 -4.07 11.51 2.57
N ASN A 75 -4.19 11.80 3.86
CA ASN A 75 -5.03 12.86 4.39
C ASN A 75 -4.19 13.81 5.27
N LEU A 76 -4.78 14.97 5.62
CA LEU A 76 -4.10 15.97 6.46
C LEU A 76 -3.60 15.40 7.79
N ASN A 77 -4.37 14.48 8.39
CA ASN A 77 -3.98 13.85 9.66
C ASN A 77 -2.78 12.91 9.46
N ALA A 78 -2.75 12.13 8.39
CA ALA A 78 -1.65 11.25 8.04
C ALA A 78 -0.36 12.06 7.80
N GLN A 79 -0.44 13.25 7.18
CA GLN A 79 0.74 14.13 7.06
C GLN A 79 1.17 14.77 8.38
N LYS A 80 0.25 15.02 9.32
CA LYS A 80 0.63 15.43 10.69
C LYS A 80 1.31 14.28 11.44
N ASP A 81 0.80 13.06 11.28
CA ASP A 81 1.38 11.85 11.86
C ASP A 81 2.78 11.58 11.28
N LEU A 82 3.05 11.96 10.02
CA LEU A 82 4.40 11.91 9.46
C LEU A 82 5.40 12.70 10.30
N LYS A 83 5.06 13.85 10.87
CA LYS A 83 5.96 14.62 11.77
C LYS A 83 6.38 13.81 13.00
N ILE A 84 5.50 12.93 13.48
CA ILE A 84 5.69 12.12 14.69
C ILE A 84 6.44 10.83 14.37
N ILE A 85 6.12 10.18 13.25
CA ILE A 85 6.60 8.84 12.90
C ILE A 85 7.84 8.87 12.01
N CYS A 86 7.97 9.90 11.16
CA CYS A 86 8.95 9.95 10.07
C CYS A 86 9.71 11.29 10.06
N ASN A 87 11.04 11.25 10.05
CA ASN A 87 11.85 12.46 9.91
C ASN A 87 11.95 12.95 8.44
N ARG A 88 10.82 13.15 7.75
CA ARG A 88 10.75 13.65 6.36
C ARG A 88 10.17 15.06 6.33
N SER A 89 10.98 16.05 6.67
CA SER A 89 10.60 17.48 6.72
C SER A 89 9.94 18.00 5.44
N LYS A 90 10.32 17.49 4.26
CA LYS A 90 9.78 17.90 2.95
C LYS A 90 8.31 17.53 2.70
N LEU A 91 7.74 16.65 3.53
CA LEU A 91 6.35 16.16 3.40
C LEU A 91 5.46 16.59 4.58
N VAL A 92 5.99 17.42 5.48
CA VAL A 92 5.25 17.94 6.64
C VAL A 92 4.41 19.13 6.20
N VAL A 93 3.15 19.19 6.66
CA VAL A 93 2.26 20.34 6.45
C VAL A 93 2.87 21.58 7.10
N ASP A 94 2.93 22.69 6.35
CA ASP A 94 3.40 23.97 6.87
C ASP A 94 2.40 24.51 7.91
N GLU A 95 2.89 24.86 9.10
CA GLU A 95 2.07 25.42 10.18
C GLU A 95 1.48 26.78 9.79
N ARG A 96 2.08 27.50 8.83
CA ARG A 96 1.56 28.75 8.28
C ARG A 96 0.40 28.53 7.31
N ARG A 97 0.28 27.33 6.73
CA ARG A 97 -0.80 26.94 5.79
C ARG A 97 -1.33 25.55 6.15
N PRO A 98 -2.01 25.41 7.29
CA PRO A 98 -2.41 24.10 7.82
C PRO A 98 -3.39 23.33 6.93
N ASN A 99 -4.01 23.99 5.95
CA ASN A 99 -4.97 23.40 5.02
C ASN A 99 -4.35 23.01 3.67
N VAL A 100 -3.06 23.29 3.43
CA VAL A 100 -2.40 22.99 2.16
C VAL A 100 -1.45 21.82 2.36
N MET A 101 -1.81 20.67 1.81
CA MET A 101 -0.94 19.49 1.79
C MET A 101 0.18 19.68 0.77
N PRO A 102 1.47 19.57 1.16
CA PRO A 102 2.56 19.43 0.20
C PRO A 102 2.28 18.25 -0.74
N LYS A 103 2.55 18.48 -2.03
CA LYS A 103 2.42 17.42 -3.03
C LYS A 103 3.44 16.32 -2.72
N SER A 104 2.94 15.12 -2.46
CA SER A 104 3.82 13.99 -2.14
C SER A 104 4.68 13.62 -3.34
N LEU A 105 5.93 13.22 -3.07
CA LEU A 105 6.94 12.92 -4.11
C LEU A 105 6.53 11.77 -5.05
N TYR A 106 5.64 10.90 -4.58
CA TYR A 106 5.11 9.76 -5.32
C TYR A 106 3.80 10.08 -6.08
N THR A 107 3.26 11.30 -5.95
CA THR A 107 2.07 11.71 -6.72
C THR A 107 2.44 11.96 -8.17
N LEU A 108 1.81 11.22 -9.06
CA LEU A 108 2.02 11.35 -10.50
C LEU A 108 1.54 12.70 -11.05
N THR A 109 2.22 13.19 -12.08
CA THR A 109 1.75 14.32 -12.88
C THR A 109 0.55 13.91 -13.74
N LYS A 110 -0.21 14.88 -14.25
CA LYS A 110 -1.38 14.61 -15.10
C LYS A 110 -0.99 13.78 -16.34
N GLU A 111 0.14 14.12 -16.96
CA GLU A 111 0.68 13.40 -18.13
C GLU A 111 1.05 11.95 -17.79
N GLN A 112 1.69 11.72 -16.64
CA GLN A 112 2.02 10.37 -16.19
C GLN A 112 0.75 9.54 -15.90
N LYS A 113 -0.27 10.15 -15.30
CA LYS A 113 -1.57 9.49 -15.09
C LYS A 113 -2.21 9.08 -16.41
N MET A 114 -2.18 9.96 -17.42
CA MET A 114 -2.70 9.65 -18.76
C MET A 114 -2.00 8.44 -19.37
N ARG A 115 -0.66 8.40 -19.36
CA ARG A 115 0.11 7.28 -19.90
C ARG A 115 -0.20 5.97 -19.19
N ILE A 116 -0.40 5.99 -17.87
CA ILE A 116 -0.78 4.80 -17.12
C ILE A 116 -2.20 4.35 -17.48
N CYS A 117 -3.16 5.27 -17.55
CA CYS A 117 -4.53 4.94 -17.94
C CYS A 117 -4.60 4.37 -19.36
N GLU A 118 -3.83 4.93 -20.29
CA GLU A 118 -3.67 4.43 -21.65
C GLU A 118 -2.99 3.06 -21.68
N TRP A 119 -1.94 2.84 -20.88
CA TRP A 119 -1.29 1.54 -20.80
C TRP A 119 -2.26 0.47 -20.27
N ILE A 120 -3.05 0.78 -19.23
CA ILE A 120 -4.05 -0.15 -18.68
C ILE A 120 -5.16 -0.43 -19.69
N SER A 121 -5.58 0.56 -20.50
CA SER A 121 -6.62 0.35 -21.51
C SER A 121 -6.19 -0.56 -22.66
N HIS A 122 -4.90 -0.60 -22.96
CA HIS A 122 -4.34 -1.50 -23.98
C HIS A 122 -3.90 -2.86 -23.42
N LEU A 123 -3.90 -3.03 -22.08
CA LEU A 123 -3.44 -4.24 -21.44
C LEU A 123 -4.40 -5.41 -21.67
N LYS A 124 -3.92 -6.47 -22.32
CA LYS A 124 -4.67 -7.70 -22.58
C LYS A 124 -4.04 -8.86 -21.83
N PHE A 125 -4.88 -9.74 -21.28
CA PHE A 125 -4.46 -10.97 -20.62
C PHE A 125 -5.00 -12.18 -21.39
N PRO A 126 -4.36 -13.37 -21.25
CA PRO A 126 -4.94 -14.63 -21.69
C PRO A 126 -6.32 -14.85 -21.07
N ASP A 127 -7.17 -15.60 -21.78
CA ASP A 127 -8.52 -15.88 -21.33
C ASP A 127 -8.52 -16.57 -19.96
N GLY A 128 -9.44 -16.16 -19.08
CA GLY A 128 -9.54 -16.66 -17.70
C GLY A 128 -8.56 -16.08 -16.67
N TYR A 129 -7.57 -15.27 -17.06
CA TYR A 129 -6.60 -14.71 -16.09
C TYR A 129 -7.09 -13.44 -15.39
N ALA A 130 -7.67 -12.50 -16.14
CA ALA A 130 -8.15 -11.24 -15.59
C ALA A 130 -9.35 -10.70 -16.40
N SER A 131 -10.23 -9.96 -15.72
CA SER A 131 -11.28 -9.20 -16.39
C SER A 131 -10.71 -8.09 -17.27
N ASN A 132 -11.42 -7.70 -18.32
CA ASN A 132 -11.03 -6.59 -19.19
C ASN A 132 -10.85 -5.27 -18.39
N LEU A 133 -9.58 -4.90 -18.15
CA LEU A 133 -9.22 -3.72 -17.35
C LEU A 133 -9.53 -2.41 -18.06
N ALA A 134 -9.59 -2.40 -19.39
CA ALA A 134 -9.93 -1.20 -20.15
C ALA A 134 -11.32 -0.66 -19.78
N ARG A 135 -12.26 -1.55 -19.47
CA ARG A 135 -13.61 -1.18 -19.03
C ARG A 135 -13.63 -0.60 -17.60
N ARG A 136 -12.58 -0.81 -16.82
CA ARG A 136 -12.46 -0.35 -15.43
C ARG A 136 -11.64 0.94 -15.30
N VAL A 137 -11.21 1.55 -16.40
CA VAL A 137 -10.47 2.82 -16.37
C VAL A 137 -11.29 3.92 -17.01
N ASP A 138 -11.43 5.03 -16.29
CA ASP A 138 -12.03 6.26 -16.79
C ASP A 138 -10.92 7.21 -17.26
N MET A 139 -10.85 7.43 -18.58
CA MET A 139 -9.85 8.32 -19.20
C MET A 139 -10.13 9.80 -18.95
N LYS A 140 -11.38 10.19 -18.63
CA LYS A 140 -11.76 11.58 -18.37
C LYS A 140 -11.37 12.01 -16.97
N GLU A 141 -11.66 11.16 -15.99
CA GLU A 141 -11.34 11.39 -14.58
C GLU A 141 -9.99 10.78 -14.15
N MET A 142 -9.29 10.09 -15.06
CA MET A 142 -8.00 9.40 -14.83
C MET A 142 -8.00 8.54 -13.57
N ARG A 143 -9.06 7.75 -13.40
CA ARG A 143 -9.29 6.93 -12.20
C ARG A 143 -9.75 5.52 -12.57
N GLN A 144 -9.55 4.59 -11.65
CA GLN A 144 -10.20 3.29 -11.73
C GLN A 144 -11.66 3.39 -11.26
N LEU A 145 -12.56 2.80 -12.05
CA LEU A 145 -13.96 2.57 -11.71
C LEU A 145 -14.02 1.37 -10.75
N ALA A 146 -14.81 1.52 -9.68
CA ALA A 146 -15.01 0.47 -8.68
C ALA A 146 -15.81 -0.71 -9.27
#